data_AF-A0A2S9YNH6-F1
#
_entry.id   AF-A0A2S9YNH6-F1
#
_cell.length_a   1.000
_cell.length_b   1.000
_cell.length_c   1.000
_cell.angle_alpha   90.00
_cell.angle_beta   90.00
_cell.angle_gamma   90.00
#
_symmetry.space_group_name_H-M   'P 1'
#
loop_
_entity.id
_entity.type
_entity.pdbx_description
1 polymer ?
#
loop_
_entity_poly.entity_id
_entity_poly.type
_entity_poly.pdbx_seq_one_letter_code
_entity_poly.pdbx_strand_id
1 'polypeptide(L)'
;MTKTTRTRWLASISLGLLAVLSVGACTSRDDEDLREGTLDTRLETHAVLPGEPSAAGLEYVQAVAEAHRQADRASERQAAVEILMTAVERVPPAGDGTAELLHYELLARTAELLVTERDPERALQLLGPHLAPARSLPIDRGSARCLVAQGDAAAQTGDHALAMSSYARALELLTLLLEEVET
;
A
#
# COMPACT_ATOMS: atom_id res chain seq x y z
N MET A 1 -45.88 14.99 -30.54
CA MET A 1 -46.51 13.99 -31.43
C MET A 1 -45.92 14.13 -32.83
N THR A 2 -44.97 13.28 -33.21
CA THR A 2 -44.63 13.00 -34.63
C THR A 2 -43.67 11.81 -34.76
N LYS A 3 -44.25 10.69 -35.23
CA LYS A 3 -43.72 9.64 -36.11
C LYS A 3 -42.34 9.02 -35.86
N THR A 4 -42.44 7.82 -35.27
CA THR A 4 -41.68 6.59 -35.50
C THR A 4 -41.16 6.36 -36.93
N THR A 5 -39.96 5.77 -37.05
CA THR A 5 -39.71 4.66 -37.99
C THR A 5 -38.55 3.80 -37.49
N ARG A 6 -38.86 2.51 -37.32
CA ARG A 6 -37.95 1.41 -36.98
C ARG A 6 -37.25 0.94 -38.26
N THR A 7 -35.97 0.60 -38.16
CA THR A 7 -35.31 -0.24 -39.17
C THR A 7 -34.59 -1.37 -38.47
N ARG A 8 -35.19 -2.56 -38.59
CA ARG A 8 -34.64 -3.86 -38.19
C ARG A 8 -33.63 -4.27 -39.26
N TRP A 9 -32.45 -4.71 -38.85
CA TRP A 9 -31.56 -5.50 -39.70
C TRP A 9 -31.17 -6.77 -38.93
N LEU A 10 -31.76 -7.87 -39.37
CA LEU A 10 -31.36 -9.24 -39.09
C LEU A 10 -30.41 -9.64 -40.23
N ALA A 11 -29.20 -10.06 -39.89
CA ALA A 11 -28.36 -10.83 -40.80
C ALA A 11 -27.79 -12.01 -40.01
N SER A 12 -28.43 -13.16 -40.24
CA SER A 12 -27.96 -14.50 -39.96
C SER A 12 -26.76 -14.85 -40.87
N ILE A 13 -26.19 -16.05 -40.68
CA ILE A 13 -25.27 -16.81 -41.56
C ILE A 13 -23.79 -16.60 -41.15
N SER A 14 -22.96 -17.61 -40.83
CA SER A 14 -22.98 -19.05 -41.14
C SER A 14 -22.10 -19.84 -40.16
N LEU A 15 -22.57 -21.06 -39.87
CA LEU A 15 -21.83 -22.18 -39.31
C LEU A 15 -20.77 -22.66 -40.33
N GLY A 16 -19.49 -22.59 -39.98
CA GLY A 16 -18.37 -23.09 -40.78
C GLY A 16 -17.83 -24.39 -40.19
N LEU A 17 -17.93 -25.46 -40.98
CA LEU A 17 -17.53 -26.82 -40.68
C LEU A 17 -16.00 -26.98 -40.53
N LEU A 18 -15.62 -27.84 -39.57
CA LEU A 18 -14.51 -28.78 -39.55
C LEU A 18 -13.41 -28.69 -40.65
N ALA A 19 -12.16 -28.57 -40.20
CA ALA A 19 -11.02 -29.24 -40.81
C ALA A 19 -10.09 -29.78 -39.71
N VAL A 20 -9.86 -31.09 -39.75
CA VAL A 20 -8.96 -31.89 -38.92
C VAL A 20 -7.64 -32.07 -39.69
N LEU A 21 -6.55 -32.40 -38.96
CA LEU A 21 -5.17 -32.75 -39.37
C LEU A 21 -4.22 -31.53 -39.32
N SER A 22 -3.07 -31.54 -38.65
CA SER A 22 -2.16 -32.65 -38.32
C SER A 22 -1.20 -32.24 -37.20
N VAL A 23 -0.84 -33.24 -36.38
CA VAL A 23 0.36 -33.40 -35.55
C VAL A 23 1.52 -32.45 -35.90
N GLY A 24 1.74 -31.45 -35.05
CA GLY A 24 2.95 -30.65 -35.00
C GLY A 24 3.47 -30.64 -33.56
N ALA A 25 4.46 -31.50 -33.32
CA ALA A 25 5.43 -31.42 -32.23
C ALA A 25 4.96 -30.79 -30.90
N CYS A 26 4.64 -31.66 -29.93
CA CYS A 26 4.73 -31.30 -28.51
C CYS A 26 6.21 -31.06 -28.15
N THR A 27 6.80 -29.96 -28.62
CA THR A 27 7.91 -29.34 -27.90
C THR A 27 7.26 -28.64 -26.72
N SER A 28 7.59 -29.13 -25.53
CA SER A 28 7.38 -28.49 -24.23
C SER A 28 7.40 -26.97 -24.40
N ARG A 29 6.23 -26.37 -24.43
CA ARG A 29 6.07 -24.93 -24.30
C ARG A 29 6.13 -24.70 -22.82
N ASP A 30 7.27 -24.17 -22.40
CA ASP A 30 7.61 -23.87 -21.02
C ASP A 30 6.43 -23.19 -20.31
N ASP A 31 5.77 -23.98 -19.44
CA ASP A 31 4.94 -23.52 -18.32
C ASP A 31 5.87 -22.97 -17.20
N GLU A 32 6.89 -22.20 -17.58
CA GLU A 32 7.75 -21.42 -16.68
C GLU A 32 7.48 -19.94 -16.95
N ASP A 33 6.44 -19.40 -16.31
CA ASP A 33 6.42 -18.05 -15.74
C ASP A 33 5.04 -17.65 -15.16
N LEU A 34 4.24 -18.62 -14.72
CA LEU A 34 3.50 -18.37 -13.49
C LEU A 34 4.55 -18.35 -12.37
N ARG A 35 5.20 -17.20 -12.21
CA ARG A 35 5.85 -16.85 -10.95
C ARG A 35 4.78 -17.03 -9.88
N GLU A 36 4.81 -18.20 -9.28
CA GLU A 36 4.33 -18.48 -7.95
C GLU A 36 5.14 -17.52 -7.07
N GLY A 37 4.69 -16.26 -7.06
CA GLY A 37 5.22 -15.18 -6.25
C GLY A 37 4.97 -15.64 -4.84
N THR A 38 5.95 -16.34 -4.30
CA THR A 38 5.99 -16.82 -2.94
C THR A 38 5.76 -15.57 -2.12
N LEU A 39 4.55 -15.46 -1.56
CA LEU A 39 4.15 -14.31 -0.77
C LEU A 39 5.19 -14.18 0.32
N ASP A 40 5.99 -13.11 0.25
CA ASP A 40 6.99 -12.84 1.26
C ASP A 40 6.25 -12.31 2.50
N THR A 41 5.83 -13.23 3.35
CA THR A 41 5.14 -12.93 4.60
C THR A 41 6.12 -12.66 5.73
N ARG A 42 7.41 -12.88 5.53
CA ARG A 42 8.37 -12.94 6.64
C ARG A 42 8.73 -11.55 7.16
N LEU A 43 8.32 -11.26 8.39
CA LEU A 43 8.91 -10.17 9.18
C LEU A 43 10.19 -10.68 9.87
N GLU A 44 11.26 -10.88 9.09
CA GLU A 44 12.48 -11.55 9.57
C GLU A 44 13.31 -10.72 10.57
N THR A 45 12.96 -9.46 10.82
CA THR A 45 13.65 -8.61 11.80
C THR A 45 12.68 -7.63 12.45
N HIS A 46 12.42 -7.79 13.74
CA HIS A 46 11.74 -6.79 14.57
C HIS A 46 12.74 -6.14 15.51
N ALA A 47 12.72 -4.82 15.58
CA ALA A 47 13.58 -4.05 16.48
C ALA A 47 12.71 -3.21 17.42
N VAL A 48 12.88 -3.42 18.73
CA VAL A 48 12.48 -2.42 19.72
C VAL A 48 13.45 -1.26 19.58
N LEU A 49 12.96 -0.09 19.16
CA LEU A 49 13.81 1.06 18.91
C LEU A 49 14.16 1.75 20.24
N PRO A 50 15.41 1.70 20.72
CA PRO A 50 15.83 2.50 21.87
C PRO A 50 15.91 3.97 21.46
N GLY A 51 15.65 4.88 22.39
CA GLY A 51 15.86 6.31 22.15
C GLY A 51 15.76 7.13 23.43
N GLU A 52 16.87 7.76 23.83
CA GLU A 52 16.80 8.84 24.82
C GLU A 52 16.20 10.09 24.17
N PRO A 53 15.28 10.80 24.84
CA PRO A 53 14.71 12.04 24.30
C PRO A 53 15.81 13.03 23.91
N SER A 54 15.83 13.42 22.63
CA SER A 54 16.80 14.38 22.10
C SER A 54 16.12 15.72 21.79
N ALA A 55 16.89 16.82 21.80
CA ALA A 55 16.36 18.13 21.39
C ALA A 55 15.87 18.11 19.93
N ALA A 56 16.60 17.40 19.05
CA ALA A 56 16.21 17.22 17.65
C ALA A 56 14.94 16.36 17.52
N GLY A 57 14.79 15.31 18.34
CA GLY A 57 13.58 14.48 18.40
C GLY A 57 12.37 15.29 18.84
N LEU A 58 12.51 16.14 19.86
CA LEU A 58 11.45 17.04 20.30
C LEU A 58 11.04 18.02 19.19
N GLU A 59 12.00 18.62 18.48
CA GLU A 59 11.73 19.50 17.34
C GLU A 59 10.96 18.76 16.24
N TYR A 60 11.38 17.53 15.92
CA TYR A 60 10.70 16.68 14.95
C TYR A 60 9.25 16.38 15.38
N VAL A 61 9.05 15.95 16.62
CA VAL A 61 7.71 15.67 17.18
C VAL A 61 6.81 16.90 17.12
N GLN A 62 7.33 18.07 17.49
CA GLN A 62 6.58 19.34 17.43
C GLN A 62 6.16 19.69 16.01
N ALA A 63 7.05 19.48 15.03
CA ALA A 63 6.78 19.73 13.63
C ALA A 63 5.70 18.79 13.07
N VAL A 64 5.79 17.48 13.35
CA VAL A 64 4.77 16.51 12.91
C VAL A 64 3.42 16.81 13.56
N ALA A 65 3.41 17.14 14.85
CA ALA A 65 2.19 17.52 15.55
C ALA A 65 1.55 18.79 14.95
N GLU A 66 2.35 19.78 14.54
CA GLU A 66 1.85 20.97 13.86
C GLU A 66 1.29 20.64 12.48
N ALA A 67 1.97 19.81 11.69
CA ALA A 67 1.47 19.36 10.39
C ALA A 67 0.12 18.66 10.50
N HIS A 68 -0.06 17.77 11.49
CA HIS A 68 -1.36 17.15 11.75
C HIS A 68 -2.43 18.17 12.10
N ARG A 69 -2.15 19.11 13.01
CA ARG A 69 -3.10 20.17 13.36
C ARG A 69 -3.48 21.05 12.18
N GLN A 70 -2.54 21.33 11.27
CA GLN A 70 -2.82 22.09 10.05
C GLN A 70 -3.68 21.28 9.09
N ALA A 71 -3.35 20.00 8.87
CA ALA A 71 -4.14 19.09 8.04
C ALA A 71 -5.56 18.91 8.57
N ASP A 72 -5.75 18.80 9.89
CA ASP A 72 -7.07 18.70 10.55
C ASP A 72 -7.92 19.96 10.39
N ARG A 73 -7.30 21.12 10.20
CA ARG A 73 -7.99 22.41 9.99
C ARG A 73 -8.24 22.72 8.52
N ALA A 74 -7.63 21.98 7.60
CA ALA A 74 -7.82 22.20 6.18
C ALA A 74 -9.27 21.90 5.79
N SER A 75 -9.90 22.81 5.05
CA SER A 75 -11.26 22.64 4.55
C SER A 75 -11.36 21.63 3.42
N GLU A 76 -10.25 21.41 2.71
CA GLU A 76 -10.14 20.52 1.57
C GLU A 76 -9.16 19.39 1.88
N ARG A 77 -9.52 18.15 1.52
CA ARG A 77 -8.67 16.98 1.77
C ARG A 77 -7.37 17.01 0.97
N GLN A 78 -7.41 17.56 -0.25
CA GLN A 78 -6.21 17.75 -1.05
C GLN A 78 -5.19 18.65 -0.35
N ALA A 79 -5.65 19.76 0.26
CA ALA A 79 -4.78 20.62 1.05
C ALA A 79 -4.21 19.89 2.28
N ALA A 80 -5.00 19.02 2.93
CA ALA A 80 -4.51 18.17 4.01
C ALA A 80 -3.41 17.20 3.54
N VAL A 81 -3.57 16.58 2.37
CA VAL A 81 -2.55 15.71 1.75
C VAL A 81 -1.26 16.49 1.49
N GLU A 82 -1.33 17.69 0.92
CA GLU A 82 -0.14 18.51 0.64
C GLU A 82 0.63 18.90 1.91
N ILE A 83 -0.10 19.27 2.98
CA ILE A 83 0.49 19.58 4.28
C ILE A 83 1.25 18.36 4.83
N LEU A 84 0.63 17.19 4.81
CA LEU A 84 1.25 15.97 5.35
C LEU A 84 2.39 15.46 4.48
N MET A 85 2.28 15.52 3.16
CA MET A 85 3.37 15.20 2.24
C MET A 85 4.59 16.08 2.49
N THR A 86 4.40 17.37 2.74
CA THR A 86 5.49 18.29 3.12
C THR A 86 6.14 17.87 4.44
N ALA A 87 5.36 17.37 5.40
CA ALA A 87 5.89 16.88 6.67
C ALA A 87 6.66 15.57 6.52
N VAL A 88 6.23 14.66 5.65
CA VAL A 88 6.89 13.38 5.35
C VAL A 88 8.31 13.58 4.83
N GLU A 89 8.58 14.66 4.08
CA GLU A 89 9.92 14.98 3.57
C GLU A 89 10.95 15.22 4.70
N ARG A 90 10.49 15.44 5.94
CA ARG A 90 11.38 15.56 7.09
C ARG A 90 11.86 14.17 7.51
N VAL A 91 13.19 14.03 7.57
CA VAL A 91 13.84 12.81 8.03
C VAL A 91 13.87 12.81 9.57
N PRO A 92 13.40 11.73 10.24
CA PRO A 92 13.53 11.62 11.68
C PRO A 92 15.01 11.58 12.10
N PRO A 93 15.40 12.16 13.25
CA PRO A 93 16.77 12.06 13.75
C PRO A 93 17.22 10.60 13.91
N ALA A 94 18.43 10.29 13.42
CA ALA A 94 18.94 8.93 13.46
C ALA A 94 19.10 8.42 14.89
N GLY A 95 18.61 7.19 15.15
CA GLY A 95 18.67 6.57 16.48
C GLY A 95 17.65 7.11 17.48
N ASP A 96 16.71 7.96 17.05
CA ASP A 96 15.58 8.40 17.88
C ASP A 96 14.36 7.54 17.57
N GLY A 97 14.17 6.46 18.34
CA GLY A 97 13.06 5.53 18.15
C GLY A 97 11.68 6.20 18.22
N THR A 98 11.51 7.24 19.04
CA THR A 98 10.22 7.94 19.14
C THR A 98 9.92 8.71 17.86
N ALA A 99 10.92 9.39 17.30
CA ALA A 99 10.76 10.10 16.04
C ALA A 99 10.50 9.14 14.86
N GLU A 100 11.15 7.97 14.85
CA GLU A 100 10.94 6.94 13.84
C GLU A 100 9.52 6.34 13.91
N LEU A 101 9.04 5.97 15.09
CA LEU A 101 7.66 5.49 15.28
C LEU A 101 6.63 6.54 14.81
N LEU A 102 6.84 7.81 15.17
CA LEU A 102 5.97 8.90 14.75
C LEU A 102 6.03 9.14 13.23
N HIS A 103 7.19 8.89 12.60
CA HIS A 103 7.31 8.95 11.15
C HIS A 103 6.43 7.90 10.46
N TYR A 104 6.36 6.67 10.99
CA TYR A 104 5.44 5.64 10.46
C TYR A 104 3.96 6.02 10.63
N GLU A 105 3.57 6.64 11.75
CA GLU A 105 2.21 7.16 11.92
C GLU A 105 1.88 8.27 10.90
N LEU A 106 2.83 9.15 10.62
CA LEU A 106 2.70 10.19 9.60
C LEU A 106 2.57 9.59 8.20
N LEU A 107 3.41 8.61 7.85
CA LEU A 107 3.35 7.88 6.58
C LEU A 107 1.98 7.20 6.39
N ALA A 108 1.54 6.43 7.40
CA ALA A 108 0.26 5.73 7.38
C ALA A 108 -0.89 6.67 7.11
N ARG A 109 -1.01 7.74 7.90
CA ARG A 109 -2.09 8.72 7.74
C ARG A 109 -2.06 9.42 6.37
N THR A 110 -0.87 9.73 5.86
CA THR A 110 -0.71 10.36 4.55
C THR A 110 -1.16 9.42 3.44
N ALA A 111 -0.75 8.15 3.50
CA ALA A 111 -1.14 7.12 2.53
C ALA A 111 -2.64 6.82 2.57
N GLU A 112 -3.24 6.69 3.75
CA GLU A 112 -4.70 6.50 3.91
C GLU A 112 -5.50 7.63 3.26
N LEU A 113 -5.03 8.88 3.38
CA LEU A 113 -5.65 10.02 2.71
C LEU A 113 -5.47 9.97 1.19
N LEU A 114 -4.28 9.63 0.69
CA LEU A 114 -4.06 9.43 -0.76
C LEU A 114 -4.99 8.36 -1.34
N VAL A 115 -5.15 7.23 -0.65
CA VAL A 115 -6.08 6.15 -1.02
C VAL A 115 -7.53 6.65 -1.02
N THR A 116 -7.90 7.46 -0.02
CA THR A 116 -9.25 8.07 0.07
C THR A 116 -9.51 9.05 -1.07
N GLU A 117 -8.50 9.84 -1.45
CA GLU A 117 -8.55 10.81 -2.55
C GLU A 117 -8.35 10.18 -3.93
N ARG A 118 -8.38 8.84 -4.03
CA ARG A 118 -8.27 8.09 -5.30
C ARG A 118 -6.93 8.30 -6.01
N ASP A 119 -5.85 8.46 -5.25
CA ASP A 119 -4.45 8.47 -5.74
C ASP A 119 -3.65 7.30 -5.13
N PRO A 120 -4.06 6.04 -5.38
CA PRO A 120 -3.40 4.87 -4.79
C PRO A 120 -1.98 4.67 -5.33
N GLU A 121 -1.67 5.06 -6.56
CA GLU A 121 -0.32 4.98 -7.13
C GLU A 121 0.67 5.82 -6.33
N ARG A 122 0.28 7.03 -5.91
CA ARG A 122 1.12 7.88 -5.07
C ARG A 122 1.27 7.33 -3.66
N ALA A 123 0.24 6.68 -3.11
CA ALA A 123 0.35 5.97 -1.84
C ALA A 123 1.37 4.81 -1.92
N LEU A 124 1.37 4.03 -3.00
CA LEU A 124 2.36 2.97 -3.24
C LEU A 124 3.78 3.53 -3.40
N GLN A 125 3.94 4.62 -4.14
CA GLN A 125 5.24 5.30 -4.28
C GLN A 125 5.77 5.81 -2.94
N LEU A 126 4.89 6.37 -2.11
CA LEU A 126 5.20 6.87 -0.78
C LEU A 126 5.66 5.73 0.14
N LEU A 127 4.91 4.63 0.19
CA LEU A 127 5.13 3.57 1.18
C LEU A 127 6.21 2.55 0.77
N GLY A 128 6.37 2.29 -0.53
CA GLY A 128 7.23 1.22 -1.04
C GLY A 128 8.66 1.20 -0.46
N PRO A 129 9.39 2.34 -0.44
CA PRO A 129 10.74 2.39 0.13
C PRO A 129 10.81 2.05 1.63
N HIS A 130 9.74 2.33 2.38
CA HIS A 130 9.69 2.15 3.83
C HIS A 130 9.22 0.76 4.24
N LEU A 131 8.48 0.07 3.37
CA LEU A 131 7.88 -1.25 3.64
C LEU A 131 8.52 -2.39 2.85
N ALA A 132 9.61 -2.12 2.14
CA ALA A 132 10.36 -3.14 1.41
C ALA A 132 10.66 -4.36 2.31
N PRO A 133 10.46 -5.61 1.83
CA PRO A 133 10.61 -6.81 2.68
C PRO A 133 11.99 -6.95 3.34
N ALA A 134 13.04 -6.44 2.70
CA ALA A 134 14.40 -6.44 3.25
C ALA A 134 14.61 -5.51 4.47
N ARG A 135 13.61 -4.70 4.84
CA ARG A 135 13.68 -3.79 5.99
C ARG A 135 13.05 -4.42 7.22
N SER A 136 13.72 -4.24 8.35
CA SER A 136 13.10 -4.40 9.66
C SER A 136 12.04 -3.32 9.85
N LEU A 137 10.86 -3.70 10.33
CA LEU A 137 9.80 -2.78 10.70
C LEU A 137 9.70 -2.71 12.23
N PRO A 138 9.46 -1.52 12.81
CA PRO A 138 9.14 -1.42 14.22
C PRO A 138 7.83 -2.18 14.52
N ILE A 139 7.77 -2.81 15.70
CA ILE A 139 6.54 -3.43 16.21
C ILE A 139 5.67 -2.31 16.78
N ASP A 140 4.90 -1.67 15.90
CA ASP A 140 4.02 -0.58 16.28
C ASP A 140 2.78 -0.49 15.38
N ARG A 141 1.80 0.29 15.83
CA ARG A 141 0.52 0.46 15.12
C ARG A 141 0.67 1.26 13.81
N GLY A 142 1.55 2.25 13.76
CA GLY A 142 1.82 3.04 12.57
C GLY A 142 2.42 2.19 11.45
N SER A 143 3.37 1.33 11.76
CA SER A 143 3.92 0.35 10.80
C SER A 143 2.87 -0.62 10.28
N ALA A 144 1.99 -1.15 11.16
CA ALA A 144 0.90 -2.02 10.75
C ALA A 144 -0.08 -1.28 9.83
N ARG A 145 -0.44 -0.04 10.15
CA ARG A 145 -1.30 0.80 9.33
C ARG A 145 -0.69 1.13 7.98
N CYS A 146 0.62 1.37 7.91
CA CYS A 146 1.32 1.52 6.63
C CYS A 146 1.14 0.30 5.73
N LEU A 147 1.29 -0.91 6.28
CA LEU A 147 1.08 -2.16 5.52
C LEU A 147 -0.38 -2.31 5.07
N VAL A 148 -1.36 -1.96 5.90
CA VAL A 148 -2.78 -1.94 5.51
C VAL A 148 -3.03 -0.94 4.38
N ALA A 149 -2.53 0.30 4.50
CA ALA A 149 -2.69 1.32 3.48
C ALA A 149 -2.01 0.94 2.15
N GLN A 150 -0.85 0.27 2.20
CA GLN A 150 -0.22 -0.30 1.01
C GLN A 150 -1.11 -1.39 0.39
N GLY A 151 -1.70 -2.25 1.21
CA GLY A 151 -2.62 -3.28 0.76
C GLY A 151 -3.86 -2.70 0.07
N ASP A 152 -4.45 -1.66 0.67
CA ASP A 152 -5.61 -0.96 0.13
C ASP A 152 -5.28 -0.27 -1.20
N ALA A 153 -4.13 0.39 -1.28
CA ALA A 153 -3.65 1.03 -2.50
C ALA A 153 -3.42 -0.01 -3.61
N ALA A 154 -2.71 -1.10 -3.30
CA ALA A 154 -2.44 -2.19 -4.24
C ALA A 154 -3.72 -2.87 -4.75
N ALA A 155 -4.71 -3.06 -3.86
CA ALA A 155 -6.01 -3.60 -4.24
C ALA A 155 -6.76 -2.67 -5.21
N GLN A 156 -6.69 -1.34 -5.02
CA GLN A 156 -7.29 -0.37 -5.92
C GLN A 156 -6.59 -0.30 -7.29
N THR A 157 -5.29 -0.54 -7.35
CA THR A 157 -4.53 -0.61 -8.62
C THR A 157 -4.58 -1.98 -9.30
N GLY A 158 -5.19 -2.99 -8.67
CA GLY A 158 -5.32 -4.35 -9.20
C GLY A 158 -4.13 -5.27 -8.93
N ASP A 159 -3.15 -4.84 -8.12
CA ASP A 159 -2.04 -5.69 -7.67
C ASP A 159 -2.45 -6.51 -6.44
N HIS A 160 -3.22 -7.57 -6.69
CA HIS A 160 -3.76 -8.42 -5.62
C HIS A 160 -2.68 -9.21 -4.88
N ALA A 161 -1.54 -9.50 -5.51
CA ALA A 161 -0.43 -10.20 -4.87
C ALA A 161 0.26 -9.30 -3.82
N LEU A 162 0.53 -8.05 -4.18
CA LEU A 162 1.04 -7.05 -3.23
C LEU A 162 0.02 -6.76 -2.13
N ALA A 163 -1.26 -6.70 -2.47
CA ALA A 163 -2.32 -6.48 -1.47
C ALA A 163 -2.33 -7.58 -0.40
N MET A 164 -2.40 -8.86 -0.83
CA MET A 164 -2.45 -10.00 0.08
C MET A 164 -1.19 -10.12 0.95
N SER A 165 0.00 -9.94 0.37
CA SER A 165 1.25 -9.97 1.14
C SER A 165 1.32 -8.83 2.16
N SER A 166 0.87 -7.63 1.81
CA SER A 166 0.84 -6.48 2.71
C SER A 166 -0.09 -6.71 3.89
N TYR A 167 -1.30 -7.22 3.66
CA TYR A 167 -2.23 -7.55 4.74
C TYR A 167 -1.74 -8.69 5.64
N ALA A 168 -1.12 -9.72 5.06
CA ALA A 168 -0.55 -10.82 5.84
C ALA A 168 0.53 -10.30 6.81
N ARG A 169 1.46 -9.47 6.32
CA ARG A 169 2.48 -8.83 7.17
C ARG A 169 1.87 -7.89 8.21
N ALA A 170 0.79 -7.18 7.89
CA ALA A 170 0.09 -6.33 8.87
C ALA A 170 -0.49 -7.16 10.02
N LEU A 171 -1.12 -8.30 9.71
CA LEU A 171 -1.68 -9.22 10.71
C LEU A 171 -0.60 -9.83 11.61
N GLU A 172 0.53 -10.22 11.02
CA GLU A 172 1.67 -10.72 11.80
C GLU A 172 2.18 -9.64 12.77
N LEU A 173 2.38 -8.41 12.30
CA LEU A 173 2.85 -7.30 13.13
C LEU A 173 1.88 -6.97 14.28
N LEU A 174 0.57 -6.97 14.00
CA LEU A 174 -0.46 -6.75 15.02
C LEU A 174 -0.52 -7.90 16.04
N THR A 175 -0.26 -9.13 15.62
CA THR A 175 -0.19 -10.28 16.51
C THR A 175 0.97 -10.14 17.48
N LEU A 176 2.15 -9.77 16.99
CA LEU A 176 3.32 -9.50 17.84
C LEU A 176 3.07 -8.37 18.82
N LEU A 177 2.41 -7.29 18.37
CA LEU A 177 2.07 -6.16 19.24
C LEU A 177 1.10 -6.56 20.37
N LEU A 178 0.19 -7.51 20.12
CA LEU A 178 -0.69 -8.04 21.17
C LEU A 178 0.12 -8.86 22.19
N GLU A 179 1.03 -9.71 21.72
CA GLU A 179 1.90 -10.49 22.60
C GLU A 179 2.77 -9.60 23.50
N GLU A 180 3.32 -8.50 22.98
CA GLU A 180 4.10 -7.53 23.77
C GLU A 180 3.29 -6.79 24.84
N VAL A 181 1.98 -6.57 24.62
CA VAL A 181 1.11 -5.88 25.59
C VAL A 181 0.63 -6.82 26.70
N GLU A 182 0.57 -8.12 26.43
CA GLU A 182 0.12 -9.13 27.39
C GLU A 182 1.22 -9.58 28.37
N THR A 183 2.50 -9.33 28.07
CA THR A 183 3.66 -9.64 28.92
C THR A 183 3.99 -8.55 29.93
#